data_AF-A0AA42DM79-F1
#
_entry.id   AF-A0AA42DM79-F1
#
_cell.length_a   1.000
_cell.length_b   1.000
_cell.length_c   1.000
_cell.angle_alpha   90.00
_cell.angle_beta   90.00
_cell.angle_gamma   90.00
#
_symmetry.space_group_name_H-M   'P 1'
#
loop_
_entity.id
_entity.type
_entity.pdbx_description
1 polymer ?
#
loop_
_entity_poly.entity_id
_entity_poly.type
_entity_poly.pdbx_seq_one_letter_code
_entity_poly.pdbx_strand_id
1 'polypeptide(L)'
;MRTDIIDTLQKEIKTRCTSPNNFFGSDSYGHVQAVVKNAKLLADAYGADLEIVIISAWLHDIASVTSYDLYKDHHIHGARIAKELLEPMHYPAESIERVQKCILNHRGSELKSKSTIEEICVADADAISHFDNLPSLLYFVYTKKKLSYEDGVVFVRNKLERSYHKLSVQSKIIYQEKYTQVMSLLNE
;
A
#
# COMPACT_ATOMS: atom_id res chain seq x y z
N MET A 1 4.38 -14.25 15.48
CA MET A 1 4.15 -12.80 15.33
C MET A 1 5.12 -12.01 16.19
N ARG A 2 6.19 -11.48 15.59
CA ARG A 2 7.14 -10.54 16.22
C ARG A 2 6.52 -9.15 16.38
N THR A 3 5.73 -8.98 17.43
CA THR A 3 5.07 -7.69 17.74
C THR A 3 6.08 -6.57 18.02
N ASP A 4 7.25 -6.91 18.57
CA ASP A 4 8.36 -6.00 18.79
C ASP A 4 8.87 -5.35 17.48
N ILE A 5 8.95 -6.13 16.40
CA ILE A 5 9.31 -5.63 15.07
C ILE A 5 8.17 -4.75 14.55
N ILE A 6 6.93 -5.23 14.57
CA ILE A 6 5.78 -4.50 14.04
C ILE A 6 5.63 -3.12 14.71
N ASP A 7 5.75 -3.05 16.03
CA ASP A 7 5.66 -1.79 16.78
C ASP A 7 6.79 -0.82 16.42
N THR A 8 7.99 -1.36 16.17
CA THR A 8 9.15 -0.56 15.73
C THR A 8 8.92 0.00 14.33
N LEU A 9 8.46 -0.84 13.39
CA LEU A 9 8.18 -0.42 12.02
C LEU A 9 7.03 0.60 11.96
N GLN A 10 6.00 0.43 12.78
CA GLN A 10 4.90 1.40 12.87
C GLN A 10 5.42 2.80 13.29
N LYS A 11 6.31 2.86 14.30
CA LYS A 11 6.93 4.12 14.74
C LYS A 11 7.82 4.72 13.66
N GLU A 12 8.60 3.89 12.98
CA GLU A 12 9.48 4.30 11.88
C GLU A 12 8.68 4.91 10.72
N ILE A 13 7.64 4.22 10.26
CA ILE A 13 6.76 4.69 9.19
C ILE A 13 6.03 5.96 9.60
N LYS A 14 5.50 6.02 10.82
CA LYS A 14 4.87 7.24 11.33
C LYS A 14 5.82 8.42 11.26
N THR A 15 7.07 8.23 11.72
CA THR A 15 8.11 9.27 11.71
C THR A 15 8.39 9.77 10.29
N ARG A 16 8.59 8.85 9.33
CA ARG A 16 8.83 9.21 7.92
C ARG A 16 7.63 9.92 7.31
N CYS A 17 6.42 9.42 7.54
CA CYS A 17 5.20 10.02 7.03
C CYS A 17 4.99 11.46 7.55
N THR A 18 5.27 11.70 8.84
CA THR A 18 5.12 13.02 9.48
C THR A 18 6.31 13.96 9.28
N SER A 19 7.37 13.50 8.61
CA SER A 19 8.53 14.34 8.32
C SER A 19 8.12 15.53 7.44
N PRO A 20 8.58 16.75 7.72
CA PRO A 20 8.30 17.92 6.89
C PRO A 20 8.86 17.79 5.47
N ASN A 21 9.84 16.90 5.26
CA ASN A 21 10.45 16.64 3.96
C ASN A 21 9.72 15.56 3.15
N ASN A 22 8.68 14.93 3.71
CA ASN A 22 7.87 13.97 2.97
C ASN A 22 6.96 14.68 1.97
N PHE A 23 7.19 14.47 0.68
CA PHE A 23 6.40 15.05 -0.40
C PHE A 23 4.89 14.79 -0.26
N PHE A 24 4.52 13.57 0.15
CA PHE A 24 3.12 13.14 0.29
C PHE A 24 2.44 13.72 1.54
N GLY A 25 3.21 14.18 2.53
CA GLY A 25 2.71 14.75 3.78
C GLY A 25 2.24 13.70 4.79
N SER A 26 1.80 14.17 5.96
CA SER A 26 1.40 13.34 7.10
C SER A 26 0.27 12.37 6.78
N ASP A 27 -0.62 12.73 5.86
CA ASP A 27 -1.79 11.93 5.49
C ASP A 27 -1.41 10.61 4.80
N SER A 28 -0.18 10.52 4.28
CA SER A 28 0.38 9.24 3.78
C SER A 28 0.40 8.14 4.83
N TYR A 29 0.47 8.49 6.12
CA TYR A 29 0.36 7.52 7.21
C TYR A 29 -1.02 6.84 7.22
N GLY A 30 -2.09 7.60 6.96
CA GLY A 30 -3.45 7.08 6.89
C GLY A 30 -3.64 6.08 5.74
N HIS A 31 -2.98 6.29 4.60
CA HIS A 31 -2.91 5.29 3.52
C HIS A 31 -2.26 3.99 4.01
N VAL A 32 -1.07 4.06 4.60
CA VAL A 32 -0.37 2.84 5.08
C VAL A 32 -1.21 2.11 6.12
N GLN A 33 -1.87 2.82 7.04
CA GLN A 33 -2.78 2.20 8.01
C GLN A 33 -3.97 1.47 7.35
N ALA A 34 -4.56 2.07 6.31
CA ALA A 34 -5.63 1.43 5.54
C ALA A 34 -5.13 0.16 4.83
N VAL A 35 -3.93 0.21 4.25
CA VAL A 35 -3.30 -0.98 3.63
C VAL A 35 -3.09 -2.08 4.67
N VAL A 36 -2.49 -1.78 5.83
CA VAL A 36 -2.27 -2.77 6.90
C VAL A 36 -3.58 -3.40 7.38
N LYS A 37 -4.63 -2.58 7.57
CA LYS A 37 -5.96 -3.07 7.97
C LYS A 37 -6.52 -4.07 6.96
N ASN A 38 -6.50 -3.73 5.67
CA ASN A 38 -7.02 -4.60 4.63
C ASN A 38 -6.15 -5.83 4.42
N ALA A 39 -4.83 -5.68 4.49
CA ALA A 39 -3.89 -6.78 4.34
C ALA A 39 -4.10 -7.85 5.42
N LYS A 40 -4.39 -7.44 6.66
CA LYS A 40 -4.78 -8.36 7.74
C LYS A 40 -6.06 -9.15 7.42
N LEU A 41 -7.11 -8.46 6.98
CA LEU A 41 -8.38 -9.13 6.62
C LEU A 41 -8.20 -10.12 5.46
N LEU A 42 -7.41 -9.75 4.46
CA LEU A 42 -7.11 -10.62 3.32
C LEU A 42 -6.23 -11.81 3.72
N ALA A 43 -5.24 -11.60 4.59
CA ALA A 43 -4.40 -12.69 5.08
C ALA A 43 -5.23 -13.76 5.81
N ASP A 44 -6.14 -13.33 6.69
CA ASP A 44 -7.06 -14.22 7.39
C ASP A 44 -7.98 -14.96 6.40
N ALA A 45 -8.52 -14.25 5.41
CA ALA A 45 -9.41 -14.84 4.41
C ALA A 45 -8.70 -15.82 3.45
N TYR A 46 -7.43 -15.60 3.14
CA TYR A 46 -6.67 -16.36 2.14
C TYR A 46 -5.76 -17.41 2.77
N GLY A 47 -5.68 -17.46 4.11
CA GLY A 47 -4.77 -18.34 4.84
C GLY A 47 -3.31 -17.97 4.64
N ALA A 48 -3.00 -16.68 4.44
CA ALA A 48 -1.65 -16.18 4.25
C ALA A 48 -0.92 -16.03 5.59
N ASP A 49 0.42 -16.01 5.54
CA ASP A 49 1.24 -15.71 6.70
C ASP A 49 1.02 -14.27 7.17
N LEU A 50 0.26 -14.13 8.24
CA LEU A 50 -0.18 -12.84 8.77
C LEU A 50 0.99 -11.93 9.13
N GLU A 51 2.08 -12.48 9.64
CA GLU A 51 3.25 -11.70 10.07
C GLU A 51 3.97 -11.09 8.86
N ILE A 52 4.20 -11.91 7.82
CA ILE A 52 4.80 -11.45 6.56
C ILE A 52 3.92 -10.39 5.90
N VAL A 53 2.61 -10.60 5.85
CA VAL A 53 1.67 -9.67 5.23
C VAL A 53 1.64 -8.34 5.97
N ILE A 54 1.56 -8.33 7.30
CA ILE A 54 1.53 -7.09 8.09
C ILE A 54 2.85 -6.31 7.94
N ILE A 55 4.00 -6.97 8.06
CA ILE A 55 5.31 -6.31 7.90
C ILE A 55 5.44 -5.73 6.49
N SER A 56 5.06 -6.50 5.47
CA SER A 56 5.10 -6.03 4.08
C SER A 56 4.16 -4.85 3.85
N ALA A 57 2.96 -4.86 4.43
CA ALA A 57 2.00 -3.77 4.32
C ALA A 57 2.49 -2.48 4.99
N TRP A 58 3.17 -2.56 6.13
CA TRP A 58 3.81 -1.38 6.74
C TRP A 58 4.92 -0.81 5.86
N LEU A 59 5.66 -1.66 5.18
CA LEU A 59 6.87 -1.27 4.44
C LEU A 59 6.65 -1.03 2.93
N HIS A 60 5.48 -1.33 2.37
CA HIS A 60 5.26 -1.35 0.91
C HIS A 60 5.69 -0.05 0.21
N ASP A 61 5.40 1.09 0.84
CA ASP A 61 5.68 2.44 0.33
C ASP A 61 6.83 3.14 1.05
N ILE A 62 7.66 2.39 1.81
CA ILE A 62 8.70 3.00 2.66
C ILE A 62 9.64 3.90 1.88
N ALA A 63 10.02 3.52 0.66
CA ALA A 63 10.86 4.36 -0.20
C ALA A 63 10.18 5.68 -0.58
N SER A 64 8.88 5.64 -0.94
CA SER A 64 8.06 6.80 -1.31
C SER A 64 7.99 7.82 -0.16
N VAL A 65 7.79 7.36 1.08
CA VAL A 65 7.72 8.25 2.27
C VAL A 65 9.10 8.67 2.80
N THR A 66 10.19 8.11 2.27
CA THR A 66 11.56 8.47 2.66
C THR A 66 12.12 9.60 1.81
N SER A 67 11.99 9.48 0.50
CA SER A 67 12.42 10.52 -0.44
C SER A 67 11.65 10.38 -1.76
N TYR A 68 11.20 11.52 -2.28
CA TYR A 68 10.51 11.54 -3.57
C TYR A 68 11.39 11.11 -4.74
N ASP A 69 12.71 11.24 -4.62
CA ASP A 69 13.66 10.77 -5.64
C ASP A 69 13.59 9.25 -5.84
N LEU A 70 13.15 8.51 -4.80
CA LEU A 70 12.98 7.07 -4.86
C LEU A 70 11.61 6.66 -5.40
N TYR A 71 10.67 7.59 -5.59
CA TYR A 71 9.27 7.28 -5.89
C TYR A 71 9.08 6.51 -7.19
N LYS A 72 9.87 6.82 -8.23
CA LYS A 72 9.75 6.17 -9.55
C LYS A 72 9.89 4.64 -9.43
N ASP A 73 10.89 4.20 -8.68
CA ASP A 73 11.28 2.80 -8.50
C ASP A 73 11.11 2.37 -7.02
N HIS A 74 10.12 2.94 -6.32
CA HIS A 74 9.95 2.79 -4.86
C HIS A 74 9.78 1.34 -4.43
N HIS A 75 9.21 0.48 -5.27
CA HIS A 75 9.07 -0.94 -4.99
C HIS A 75 10.42 -1.66 -4.94
N ILE A 76 11.39 -1.28 -5.79
CA ILE A 76 12.77 -1.81 -5.77
C ILE A 76 13.53 -1.26 -4.57
N HIS A 77 13.51 0.07 -4.39
CA HIS A 77 14.19 0.72 -3.26
C HIS A 77 13.59 0.32 -1.92
N GLY A 78 12.27 0.16 -1.86
CA GLY A 78 11.52 -0.24 -0.67
C GLY A 78 11.86 -1.66 -0.25
N ALA A 79 11.96 -2.60 -1.20
CA ALA A 79 12.42 -3.95 -0.91
C ALA A 79 13.86 -3.94 -0.34
N ARG A 80 14.76 -3.11 -0.86
CA ARG A 80 16.12 -2.95 -0.29
C ARG A 80 16.08 -2.39 1.14
N ILE A 81 15.34 -1.29 1.36
CA ILE A 81 15.23 -0.64 2.67
C ILE A 81 14.60 -1.58 3.70
N ALA A 82 13.61 -2.40 3.31
CA ALA A 82 12.98 -3.37 4.20
C ALA A 82 13.99 -4.37 4.76
N LYS A 83 14.88 -4.89 3.91
CA LYS A 83 15.98 -5.77 4.36
C LYS A 83 16.91 -5.06 5.34
N GLU A 84 17.33 -3.84 5.01
CA GLU A 84 18.23 -3.04 5.87
C GLU A 84 17.64 -2.73 7.25
N LEU A 85 16.31 -2.61 7.36
CA LEU A 85 15.62 -2.43 8.64
C LEU A 85 15.43 -3.74 9.40
N LEU A 86 15.15 -4.85 8.71
CA LEU A 86 14.79 -6.12 9.34
C LEU A 86 16.00 -6.96 9.77
N GLU A 87 17.13 -6.87 9.06
CA GLU A 87 18.36 -7.62 9.40
C GLU A 87 18.89 -7.29 10.81
N PRO A 88 19.04 -6.00 11.22
CA PRO A 88 19.47 -5.66 12.57
C PRO A 88 18.48 -6.05 13.67
N MET A 89 17.21 -6.31 13.32
CA MET A 89 16.18 -6.79 14.24
C MET A 89 16.18 -8.32 14.40
N HIS A 90 17.15 -8.99 13.78
CA HIS A 90 17.28 -10.44 13.72
C HIS A 90 16.00 -11.11 13.18
N TYR A 91 15.37 -10.50 12.17
CA TYR A 91 14.28 -11.15 11.45
C TYR A 91 14.84 -12.25 10.54
N PRO A 92 14.22 -13.45 10.47
CA PRO A 92 14.79 -14.56 9.71
C PRO A 92 15.00 -14.23 8.23
N ALA A 93 16.16 -14.61 7.67
CA ALA A 93 16.54 -14.26 6.29
C ALA A 93 15.48 -14.70 5.25
N GLU A 94 14.95 -15.91 5.36
CA GLU A 94 13.86 -16.41 4.51
C GLU A 94 12.59 -15.56 4.62
N SER A 95 12.28 -15.07 5.82
CA SER A 95 11.12 -14.19 6.05
C SER A 95 11.36 -12.80 5.47
N ILE A 96 12.60 -12.28 5.54
CA ILE A 96 12.99 -11.03 4.87
C ILE A 96 12.78 -11.15 3.36
N GLU A 97 13.24 -12.24 2.73
CA GLU A 97 13.07 -12.44 1.28
C GLU A 97 11.61 -12.44 0.85
N ARG A 98 10.73 -13.09 1.63
CA ARG A 98 9.27 -13.06 1.40
C ARG A 98 8.69 -11.64 1.51
N VAL A 99 9.12 -10.85 2.50
CA VAL A 99 8.72 -9.44 2.65
C VAL A 99 9.20 -8.61 1.45
N GLN A 100 10.47 -8.74 1.07
CA GLN A 100 11.03 -8.04 -0.08
C GLN A 100 10.26 -8.33 -1.35
N LYS A 101 9.87 -9.59 -1.57
CA LYS A 101 9.08 -10.01 -2.74
C LYS A 101 7.69 -9.38 -2.75
N CYS A 102 7.01 -9.34 -1.60
CA CYS A 102 5.73 -8.64 -1.47
C CYS A 102 5.86 -7.17 -1.85
N ILE A 103 6.87 -6.48 -1.32
CA ILE A 103 7.13 -5.06 -1.62
C ILE A 103 7.52 -4.85 -3.09
N LEU A 104 8.32 -5.73 -3.68
CA LEU A 104 8.74 -5.61 -5.07
C LEU A 104 7.56 -5.72 -6.05
N ASN A 105 6.55 -6.54 -5.71
CA ASN A 105 5.46 -6.90 -6.61
C ASN A 105 4.10 -6.28 -6.25
N HIS A 106 4.03 -5.42 -5.22
CA HIS A 106 2.77 -4.80 -4.80
C HIS A 106 2.23 -3.78 -5.81
N ARG A 107 3.12 -3.05 -6.49
CA ARG A 107 2.77 -1.87 -7.29
C ARG A 107 1.89 -2.24 -8.47
N GLY A 108 0.65 -1.76 -8.46
CA GLY A 108 -0.35 -2.11 -9.49
C GLY A 108 -0.08 -1.57 -10.90
N SER A 109 0.80 -0.58 -11.07
CA SER A 109 1.16 -0.05 -12.40
C SER A 109 2.21 -0.88 -13.12
N GLU A 110 2.83 -1.86 -12.44
CA GLU A 110 3.71 -2.85 -13.05
C GLU A 110 3.09 -4.23 -12.86
N LEU A 111 2.53 -4.77 -13.94
CA LEU A 111 1.91 -6.09 -13.94
C LEU A 111 2.99 -7.18 -13.83
N LYS A 112 3.51 -7.38 -12.62
CA LYS A 112 4.36 -8.53 -12.27
C LYS A 112 3.47 -9.68 -11.80
N SER A 113 3.82 -10.91 -12.21
CA SER A 113 3.17 -12.11 -11.70
C SER A 113 3.42 -12.22 -10.19
N LYS A 114 2.34 -12.46 -9.44
CA LYS A 114 2.39 -12.74 -8.01
C LYS A 114 2.37 -14.25 -7.85
N SER A 115 3.34 -14.77 -7.13
CA SER A 115 3.55 -16.21 -7.00
C SER A 115 3.15 -16.76 -5.64
N THR A 116 2.94 -15.90 -4.65
CA THR A 116 2.47 -16.27 -3.31
C THR A 116 1.21 -15.51 -2.91
N ILE A 117 0.48 -16.08 -1.95
CA ILE A 117 -0.74 -15.50 -1.39
C ILE A 117 -0.46 -14.20 -0.62
N GLU A 118 0.72 -14.06 0.01
CA GLU A 118 1.13 -12.83 0.68
C GLU A 118 1.32 -11.68 -0.30
N GLU A 119 1.94 -11.95 -1.46
CA GLU A 119 2.07 -10.94 -2.53
C GLU A 119 0.71 -10.45 -3.01
N ILE A 120 -0.27 -11.37 -3.12
CA ILE A 120 -1.65 -11.04 -3.49
C ILE A 120 -2.31 -10.20 -2.39
N CYS A 121 -2.21 -10.61 -1.12
CA CYS A 121 -2.80 -9.88 0.01
C CYS A 121 -2.32 -8.43 0.06
N VAL A 122 -1.02 -8.19 -0.04
CA VAL A 122 -0.44 -6.84 0.06
C VAL A 122 -0.82 -5.97 -1.15
N ALA A 123 -0.76 -6.53 -2.36
CA ALA A 123 -1.10 -5.80 -3.57
C ALA A 123 -2.59 -5.45 -3.67
N ASP A 124 -3.46 -6.37 -3.26
CA ASP A 124 -4.89 -6.15 -3.21
C ASP A 124 -5.23 -5.14 -2.10
N ALA A 125 -4.61 -5.24 -0.93
CA ALA A 125 -4.80 -4.29 0.16
C ALA A 125 -4.40 -2.85 -0.22
N ASP A 126 -3.29 -2.67 -0.94
CA ASP A 126 -2.91 -1.38 -1.55
C ASP A 126 -3.96 -0.90 -2.56
N ALA A 127 -4.50 -1.79 -3.39
CA ALA A 127 -5.57 -1.43 -4.30
C ALA A 127 -6.81 -0.91 -3.55
N ILE A 128 -7.21 -1.64 -2.51
CA ILE A 128 -8.42 -1.42 -1.73
C ILE A 128 -8.34 -0.14 -0.92
N SER A 129 -7.16 0.24 -0.41
CA SER A 129 -7.01 1.45 0.39
C SER A 129 -7.45 2.71 -0.36
N HIS A 130 -7.39 2.72 -1.70
CA HIS A 130 -7.90 3.84 -2.51
C HIS A 130 -9.42 4.01 -2.41
N PHE A 131 -10.17 2.94 -2.12
CA PHE A 131 -11.61 3.00 -1.86
C PHE A 131 -11.90 3.43 -0.42
N ASP A 132 -11.12 2.91 0.54
CA ASP A 132 -11.32 3.17 1.97
C ASP A 132 -10.91 4.57 2.41
N ASN A 133 -9.93 5.16 1.71
CA ASN A 133 -9.39 6.47 2.03
C ASN A 133 -9.47 7.41 0.83
N LEU A 134 -10.67 7.46 0.21
CA LEU A 134 -10.97 8.39 -0.88
C LEU A 134 -10.61 9.85 -0.55
N PRO A 135 -10.86 10.38 0.68
CA PRO A 135 -10.48 11.76 1.00
C PRO A 135 -8.97 12.03 0.86
N SER A 136 -8.11 11.10 1.28
CA SER A 136 -6.65 11.25 1.11
C SER A 136 -6.25 11.25 -0.37
N LEU A 137 -6.89 10.43 -1.20
CA LEU A 137 -6.66 10.40 -2.65
C LEU A 137 -7.09 11.72 -3.31
N LEU A 138 -8.26 12.26 -2.94
CA LEU A 138 -8.75 13.56 -3.40
C LEU A 138 -7.79 14.69 -2.96
N TYR A 139 -7.37 14.69 -1.70
CA TYR A 139 -6.40 15.65 -1.18
C TYR A 139 -5.10 15.63 -1.99
N PHE A 140 -4.54 14.45 -2.26
CA PHE A 140 -3.32 14.30 -3.07
C PHE A 140 -3.49 14.89 -4.48
N VAL A 141 -4.62 14.62 -5.12
CA VAL A 141 -4.92 15.08 -6.48
C VAL A 141 -4.99 16.61 -6.57
N TYR A 142 -5.69 17.26 -5.66
CA TYR A 142 -5.89 18.71 -5.73
C TYR A 142 -4.73 19.51 -5.12
N THR A 143 -4.06 19.00 -4.08
CA THR A 143 -3.02 19.77 -3.38
C THR A 143 -1.60 19.47 -3.87
N LYS A 144 -1.30 18.20 -4.19
CA LYS A 144 0.05 17.78 -4.60
C LYS A 144 0.19 17.78 -6.12
N LYS A 145 -0.79 17.22 -6.83
CA LYS A 145 -0.80 17.23 -8.30
C LYS A 145 -1.33 18.52 -8.91
N LYS A 146 -2.05 19.34 -8.13
CA LYS A 146 -2.62 20.62 -8.58
C LYS A 146 -3.48 20.50 -9.84
N LEU A 147 -4.23 19.41 -9.94
CA LEU A 147 -5.17 19.20 -11.05
C LEU A 147 -6.38 20.12 -10.92
N SER A 148 -7.00 20.46 -12.05
CA SER A 148 -8.32 21.11 -12.10
C SER A 148 -9.39 20.20 -11.46
N TYR A 149 -10.59 20.74 -11.22
CA TYR A 149 -11.71 19.94 -10.73
C TYR A 149 -11.97 18.75 -11.66
N GLU A 150 -12.11 19.02 -12.96
CA GLU A 150 -12.43 18.06 -14.01
C GLU A 150 -11.33 17.01 -14.16
N ASP A 151 -10.06 17.44 -14.27
CA ASP A 151 -8.93 16.51 -14.40
C ASP A 151 -8.74 15.68 -13.13
N GLY A 152 -9.06 16.25 -11.97
CA GLY A 152 -9.02 15.56 -10.69
C GLY A 152 -10.04 14.43 -10.62
N VAL A 153 -11.30 14.69 -11.00
CA VAL A 153 -12.35 13.68 -11.08
C VAL A 153 -11.97 12.55 -12.04
N VAL A 154 -11.48 12.90 -13.24
CA VAL A 154 -11.00 11.92 -14.23
C VAL A 154 -9.85 11.09 -13.67
N PHE A 155 -8.88 11.72 -13.02
CA PHE A 155 -7.73 11.03 -12.43
C PHE A 155 -8.17 10.02 -11.36
N VAL A 156 -9.04 10.45 -10.42
CA VAL A 156 -9.52 9.59 -9.33
C VAL A 156 -10.30 8.42 -9.90
N ARG A 157 -11.27 8.67 -10.79
CA ARG A 157 -12.06 7.61 -11.44
C ARG A 157 -11.17 6.56 -12.09
N ASN A 158 -10.24 7.01 -12.94
CA ASN A 158 -9.31 6.10 -13.62
C ASN A 158 -8.40 5.34 -12.63
N LYS A 159 -8.02 5.96 -11.51
CA LYS A 159 -7.21 5.30 -10.46
C LYS A 159 -8.01 4.23 -9.73
N LEU A 160 -9.27 4.48 -9.40
CA LEU A 160 -10.15 3.52 -8.74
C LEU A 160 -10.48 2.34 -9.66
N GLU A 161 -10.81 2.61 -10.93
CA GLU A 161 -11.03 1.57 -11.93
C GLU A 161 -9.80 0.67 -12.06
N ARG A 162 -8.61 1.23 -12.26
CA ARG A 162 -7.36 0.44 -12.32
C ARG A 162 -7.14 -0.37 -11.05
N SER A 163 -7.46 0.20 -9.89
CA SER A 163 -7.31 -0.48 -8.61
C SER A 163 -8.27 -1.66 -8.47
N TYR A 164 -9.50 -1.53 -8.95
CA TYR A 164 -10.47 -2.62 -8.93
C TYR A 164 -10.12 -3.72 -9.95
N HIS A 165 -9.74 -3.34 -11.17
CA HIS A 165 -9.41 -4.31 -12.21
C HIS A 165 -8.23 -5.21 -11.84
N LYS A 166 -7.24 -4.69 -11.09
CA LYS A 166 -6.05 -5.45 -10.66
C LYS A 166 -6.29 -6.39 -9.48
N LEU A 167 -7.44 -6.30 -8.80
CA LEU A 167 -7.77 -7.18 -7.67
C LEU A 167 -7.81 -8.64 -8.10
N SER A 168 -7.40 -9.53 -7.19
CA SER A 168 -7.69 -10.96 -7.32
C SER A 168 -9.21 -11.22 -7.40
N VAL A 169 -9.58 -12.38 -7.95
CA VAL A 169 -10.99 -12.78 -8.10
C VAL A 169 -11.71 -12.74 -6.75
N GLN A 170 -11.07 -13.25 -5.69
CA GLN A 170 -11.66 -13.29 -4.36
C GLN A 170 -11.81 -11.87 -3.77
N SER A 171 -10.81 -11.00 -3.95
CA SER A 171 -10.90 -9.60 -3.48
C SER A 171 -11.99 -8.82 -4.23
N LYS A 172 -12.18 -9.07 -5.53
CA LYS A 172 -13.28 -8.44 -6.29
C LYS A 172 -14.63 -8.75 -5.68
N ILE A 173 -14.87 -10.02 -5.32
CA ILE A 173 -16.12 -10.44 -4.69
C ILE A 173 -16.33 -9.71 -3.35
N ILE A 174 -15.30 -9.64 -2.52
CA ILE A 174 -15.38 -9.01 -1.18
C ILE A 174 -15.63 -7.49 -1.28
N TYR A 175 -15.01 -6.82 -2.25
CA TYR A 175 -15.00 -5.35 -2.33
C TYR A 175 -15.87 -4.75 -3.44
N GLN A 176 -16.64 -5.56 -4.17
CA GLN A 176 -17.50 -5.10 -5.26
C GLN A 176 -18.46 -4.00 -4.82
N GLU A 177 -19.20 -4.23 -3.72
CA GLU A 177 -20.19 -3.27 -3.23
C GLU A 177 -19.55 -1.93 -2.88
N LYS A 178 -18.42 -1.96 -2.14
CA LYS A 178 -17.68 -0.75 -1.77
C LYS A 178 -17.18 0.01 -2.99
N TYR A 179 -16.60 -0.71 -3.97
CA TYR A 179 -16.15 -0.11 -5.22
C TYR A 179 -17.31 0.59 -5.94
N THR A 180 -18.47 -0.05 -6.06
CA THR A 180 -19.66 0.54 -6.69
C THR A 180 -20.13 1.80 -5.96
N GLN A 181 -20.20 1.78 -4.62
CA GLN A 181 -20.59 2.95 -3.82
C GLN A 181 -19.61 4.12 -3.97
N VAL A 182 -18.30 3.85 -3.95
CA VAL A 182 -17.29 4.92 -4.11
C VAL A 182 -17.35 5.50 -5.53
N MET A 183 -17.52 4.65 -6.55
CA MET A 183 -17.61 5.10 -7.94
C MET A 183 -18.86 5.95 -8.22
N SER A 184 -19.99 5.68 -7.55
CA SER A 184 -21.21 6.49 -7.76
C SER A 184 -21.04 7.93 -7.30
N LEU A 185 -20.23 8.18 -6.25
CA LEU A 185 -19.92 9.52 -5.75
C LEU A 185 -19.13 10.39 -6.75
N LEU A 186 -18.52 9.78 -7.77
CA LEU A 186 -17.75 10.49 -8.80
C LEU A 186 -18.57 10.75 -10.07
N ASN A 187 -19.81 10.27 -10.16
CA ASN A 187 -20.65 10.38 -11.35
C ASN A 187 -21.74 11.47 -11.23
N GLU A 188 -21.74 12.22 -10.14
CA GLU A 188 -22.56 13.41 -9.91
C GLU A 188 -21.76 14.69 -10.21
#